data_AF-A0A6L3NAC2-F1
#
_entry.id   AF-A0A6L3NAC2-F1
#
_cell.length_a   1.000
_cell.length_b   1.000
_cell.length_c   1.000
_cell.angle_alpha   90.00
_cell.angle_beta   90.00
_cell.angle_gamma   90.00
#
_symmetry.space_group_name_H-M   'P 1'
#
loop_
_entity.id
_entity.type
_entity.pdbx_description
1 polymer ?
#
loop_
_entity_poly.entity_id
_entity_poly.type
_entity_poly.pdbx_seq_one_letter_code
_entity_poly.pdbx_strand_id
1 'polypeptide(L)'
;MSDTVFAPTLADRAAHVRDSSRLAPPASRARPMRVALVVEAAGGGVAVHLTDLIAGLRARSDAEIHLIAPLGERFDEAMLHDAAVRCDSFHRLPLRRAVGLHDLRGVLALRRLLRRL
;
A
#
# COMPACT_ATOMS: atom_id res chain seq x y z
N MET A 1 -3.44 -5.70 -37.77
CA MET A 1 -2.21 -5.41 -37.02
C MET A 1 -2.61 -5.22 -35.57
N SER A 2 -2.47 -6.26 -34.74
CA SER A 2 -2.80 -6.23 -33.32
C SER A 2 -1.56 -6.67 -32.54
N ASP A 3 -0.88 -5.70 -31.94
CA ASP A 3 0.24 -5.94 -31.05
C ASP A 3 -0.28 -6.18 -29.64
N THR A 4 -0.51 -7.45 -29.29
CA THR A 4 -0.77 -7.85 -27.92
C THR A 4 0.57 -8.07 -27.23
N VAL A 5 1.04 -7.06 -26.48
CA VAL A 5 2.24 -7.18 -25.63
C VAL A 5 1.92 -8.16 -24.50
N PHE A 6 2.53 -9.34 -24.52
CA PHE A 6 2.41 -10.34 -23.45
C PHE A 6 3.03 -9.81 -22.15
N ALA A 7 2.33 -10.04 -21.03
CA ALA A 7 2.86 -9.76 -19.70
C ALA A 7 4.10 -10.64 -19.42
N PRO A 8 5.10 -10.12 -18.68
CA PRO A 8 6.34 -10.84 -18.41
C PRO A 8 6.07 -12.15 -17.65
N THR A 9 6.83 -13.18 -17.99
CA THR A 9 6.63 -14.53 -17.47
C THR A 9 7.10 -14.64 -16.02
N LEU A 10 6.67 -15.70 -15.32
CA LEU A 10 7.15 -15.99 -13.95
C LEU A 10 8.67 -16.20 -13.88
N ALA A 11 9.28 -16.66 -14.98
CA ALA A 11 10.73 -16.80 -15.10
C ALA A 11 11.44 -15.44 -15.15
N ASP A 12 10.87 -14.46 -15.86
CA ASP A 12 11.41 -13.09 -15.94
C ASP A 12 11.35 -12.39 -14.57
N ARG A 13 10.29 -12.63 -13.81
CA ARG A 13 10.16 -12.13 -12.42
C ARG A 13 11.19 -12.77 -11.50
N ALA A 14 11.44 -14.07 -11.63
CA ALA A 14 12.43 -14.79 -10.83
C ALA A 14 13.87 -14.34 -11.10
N ALA A 15 14.18 -13.92 -12.34
CA ALA A 15 15.49 -13.40 -12.70
C ALA A 15 15.81 -12.05 -12.02
N HIS A 16 14.83 -11.16 -11.87
CA HIS A 16 15.01 -9.87 -11.19
C HIS A 16 15.24 -10.00 -9.68
N VAL A 17 14.74 -11.07 -9.05
CA VAL A 17 14.93 -11.31 -7.61
C VAL A 17 16.38 -11.69 -7.28
N ARG A 18 17.10 -12.34 -8.21
CA ARG A 18 18.44 -12.91 -7.96
C ARG A 18 19.59 -11.89 -7.95
N ASP A 19 19.43 -10.69 -8.52
CA ASP A 19 20.49 -9.66 -8.55
C ASP A 19 20.60 -8.84 -7.25
N SER A 20 19.80 -9.20 -6.24
CA SER A 20 19.76 -8.52 -4.94
C SER A 20 20.90 -8.92 -3.99
N SER A 21 21.78 -9.83 -4.39
CA SER A 21 22.83 -10.40 -3.51
C SER A 21 24.13 -9.59 -3.47
N ARG A 22 24.07 -8.27 -3.64
CA ARG A 22 25.21 -7.43 -3.25
C ARG A 22 25.25 -7.38 -1.73
N LEU A 23 26.30 -7.97 -1.14
CA LEU A 23 26.52 -7.99 0.31
C LEU A 23 26.29 -6.60 0.91
N ALA A 24 25.26 -6.49 1.75
CA ALA A 24 24.97 -5.28 2.49
C ALA A 24 26.05 -5.07 3.58
N PRO A 25 26.50 -3.82 3.81
CA PRO A 25 27.40 -3.50 4.92
C PRO A 25 26.75 -3.82 6.28
N PRO A 26 27.54 -4.00 7.36
CA PRO A 26 27.02 -4.38 8.67
C PRO A 26 25.91 -3.41 9.11
N ALA A 27 24.82 -4.00 9.60
CA ALA A 27 23.61 -3.30 9.98
C ALA A 27 23.90 -2.25 11.06
N SER A 28 24.11 -1.00 10.63
CA SER A 28 23.58 0.13 11.41
C SER A 28 22.09 -0.18 11.63
N ARG A 29 21.53 0.15 12.79
CA ARG A 29 20.09 0.00 13.04
C ARG A 29 19.34 0.81 11.97
N ALA A 30 19.08 0.16 10.84
CA ALA A 30 18.51 0.79 9.67
C ALA A 30 17.14 1.27 10.10
N ARG A 31 16.89 2.56 9.89
CA ARG A 31 15.60 3.16 10.21
C ARG A 31 14.51 2.31 9.53
N PRO A 32 13.46 1.90 10.26
CA PRO A 32 12.41 1.08 9.67
C PRO A 32 11.84 1.75 8.42
N MET A 33 11.57 0.94 7.40
CA MET A 33 10.94 1.36 6.16
C MET A 33 9.50 1.76 6.45
N ARG A 34 9.13 3.00 6.10
CA ARG A 34 7.78 3.52 6.26
C ARG A 34 6.97 3.35 4.97
N VAL A 35 5.85 2.66 5.06
CA VAL A 35 4.98 2.33 3.92
C VAL A 35 3.61 2.95 4.14
N ALA A 36 3.23 3.89 3.28
CA ALA A 36 1.87 4.44 3.25
C ALA A 36 1.06 3.76 2.13
N LEU A 37 0.12 2.89 2.51
CA LEU A 37 -0.81 2.23 1.60
C LEU A 37 -2.04 3.12 1.41
N VAL A 38 -2.18 3.74 0.24
CA VAL A 38 -3.34 4.60 -0.10
C VAL A 38 -4.27 3.83 -1.03
N VAL A 39 -5.53 3.70 -0.64
CA VAL A 39 -6.54 2.98 -1.44
C VAL A 39 -7.69 3.91 -1.77
N GLU A 40 -8.15 3.87 -3.03
CA GLU A 40 -9.30 4.64 -3.48
C GLU A 40 -10.62 3.92 -3.21
N ALA A 41 -10.59 2.59 -3.30
CA ALA A 41 -11.63 1.66 -2.90
C ALA A 41 -10.96 0.34 -2.50
N ALA A 42 -11.54 -0.36 -1.52
CA ALA A 42 -11.04 -1.65 -1.09
C ALA A 42 -12.22 -2.53 -0.66
N GLY A 43 -12.53 -3.52 -1.49
CA GLY A 43 -13.59 -4.50 -1.28
C GLY A 43 -13.40 -5.67 -2.23
N GLY A 44 -14.02 -6.82 -1.94
CA GLY A 44 -13.86 -8.04 -2.75
C GLY A 44 -12.39 -8.41 -2.97
N GLY A 45 -11.98 -8.60 -4.22
CA GLY A 45 -10.60 -9.01 -4.55
C GLY A 45 -9.51 -8.03 -4.10
N VAL A 46 -9.80 -6.73 -4.06
CA VAL A 46 -8.84 -5.72 -3.57
C VAL A 46 -8.63 -5.87 -2.07
N ALA A 47 -9.69 -6.17 -1.32
CA ALA A 47 -9.59 -6.39 0.12
C ALA A 47 -8.73 -7.62 0.44
N VAL A 48 -8.90 -8.72 -0.31
CA VAL A 48 -8.07 -9.93 -0.17
C VAL A 48 -6.59 -9.58 -0.41
N HIS A 49 -6.30 -8.89 -1.51
CA HIS A 49 -4.90 -8.55 -1.84
C HIS A 49 -4.25 -7.60 -0.82
N LEU A 50 -5.01 -6.64 -0.29
CA LEU A 50 -4.54 -5.75 0.77
C LEU A 50 -4.22 -6.53 2.06
N THR A 51 -5.08 -7.47 2.43
CA THR A 51 -4.85 -8.32 3.61
C THR A 51 -3.57 -9.14 3.47
N ASP A 52 -3.35 -9.76 2.31
CA ASP A 52 -2.13 -10.53 2.03
C ASP A 52 -0.88 -9.65 2.02
N LEU A 53 -0.97 -8.47 1.39
CA LEU A 53 0.13 -7.50 1.34
C LEU A 53 0.51 -7.02 2.75
N ILE A 54 -0.48 -6.65 3.57
CA ILE A 54 -0.25 -6.20 4.94
C ILE A 54 0.35 -7.33 5.77
N ALA A 55 -0.14 -8.57 5.62
CA ALA A 55 0.43 -9.73 6.30
C ALA A 55 1.90 -9.97 5.89
N GLY A 56 2.20 -9.91 4.60
CA GLY A 56 3.57 -10.05 4.09
C GLY A 56 4.51 -8.94 4.55
N LEU A 57 4.04 -7.69 4.57
CA LEU A 57 4.81 -6.56 5.10
C LEU A 57 5.05 -6.70 6.60
N ARG A 58 4.07 -7.20 7.37
CA ARG A 58 4.23 -7.45 8.81
C ARG A 58 5.10 -8.62 9.18
N ALA A 59 5.29 -9.58 8.29
CA ALA A 59 6.29 -10.61 8.47
C ALA A 59 7.73 -10.05 8.43
N ARG A 60 7.92 -8.82 7.92
CA ARG A 60 9.21 -8.12 7.98
C ARG A 60 9.36 -7.41 9.33
N SER A 61 10.52 -7.53 9.94
CA SER A 61 10.83 -6.88 11.23
C SER A 61 11.13 -5.38 11.12
N ASP A 62 11.19 -4.84 9.90
CA ASP A 62 11.69 -3.48 9.60
C ASP A 62 10.67 -2.59 8.88
N ALA A 63 9.36 -2.88 8.98
CA ALA A 63 8.32 -2.12 8.27
C ALA A 63 7.30 -1.46 9.20
N GLU A 64 7.16 -0.13 9.06
CA GLU A 64 6.05 0.67 9.62
C GLU A 64 4.97 0.84 8.53
N ILE A 65 3.75 0.37 8.77
CA ILE A 65 2.65 0.29 7.81
C ILE A 65 1.55 1.27 8.18
N HIS A 66 1.21 2.17 7.26
CA HIS A 66 0.16 3.17 7.43
C HIS A 66 -0.91 2.97 6.35
N LEU A 67 -2.11 2.57 6.73
CA LEU A 67 -3.22 2.38 5.79
C LEU A 67 -4.08 3.65 5.72
N ILE A 68 -4.33 4.15 4.50
CA ILE A 68 -5.11 5.34 4.21
C ILE A 68 -6.25 4.95 3.27
N ALA A 69 -7.48 5.06 3.75
CA ALA A 69 -8.68 4.56 3.08
C ALA A 69 -9.75 5.66 2.89
N PRO A 70 -10.68 5.50 1.92
CA PRO A 70 -11.73 6.47 1.66
C PRO A 70 -12.80 6.42 2.74
N LEU A 71 -13.41 7.54 3.13
CA LEU A 71 -14.66 7.52 3.91
C LEU A 71 -15.81 6.87 3.10
N GLY A 72 -16.69 6.15 3.79
CA GLY A 72 -17.90 5.56 3.22
C GLY A 72 -17.75 4.14 2.67
N GLU A 73 -18.74 3.72 1.89
CA GLU A 73 -18.99 2.31 1.45
C GLU A 73 -17.95 1.75 0.47
N ARG A 74 -17.05 2.59 -0.04
CA ARG A 74 -15.98 2.15 -0.95
C ARG A 74 -14.89 1.35 -0.26
N PHE A 75 -14.94 1.27 1.06
CA PHE A 75 -14.07 0.45 1.88
C PHE A 75 -14.92 -0.56 2.64
N ASP A 76 -14.69 -1.83 2.36
CA ASP A 76 -15.30 -2.95 3.06
C ASP A 76 -14.62 -3.11 4.42
N GLU A 77 -15.19 -2.45 5.42
CA GLU A 77 -14.66 -2.42 6.78
C GLU A 77 -14.66 -3.80 7.43
N ALA A 78 -15.65 -4.64 7.13
CA ALA A 78 -15.73 -5.98 7.69
C ALA A 78 -14.61 -6.88 7.16
N MET A 79 -14.35 -6.85 5.86
CA MET A 79 -13.26 -7.64 5.26
C MET A 79 -11.86 -7.16 5.66
N LEU A 80 -11.70 -5.86 5.92
CA LEU A 80 -10.39 -5.25 6.16
C LEU A 80 -10.10 -4.93 7.62
N HIS A 81 -11.02 -5.21 8.55
CA HIS A 81 -10.85 -4.92 9.97
C HIS A 81 -9.54 -5.49 10.51
N ASP A 82 -9.33 -6.80 10.35
CA ASP A 82 -8.14 -7.49 10.86
C ASP A 82 -6.84 -7.01 10.19
N ALA A 83 -6.91 -6.59 8.93
CA ALA A 83 -5.76 -6.05 8.22
C ALA A 83 -5.44 -4.61 8.70
N ALA A 84 -6.46 -3.79 8.97
CA ALA A 84 -6.30 -2.46 9.50
C ALA A 84 -5.74 -2.45 10.92
N VAL A 85 -6.18 -3.39 11.78
CA VAL A 85 -5.63 -3.59 13.15
C VAL A 85 -4.16 -3.97 13.11
N ARG A 86 -3.73 -4.67 12.05
CA ARG A 86 -2.33 -5.01 11.83
C ARG A 86 -1.49 -3.82 11.39
N CYS A 87 -2.04 -2.65 11.03
CA CYS A 87 -1.25 -1.47 10.62
C CYS A 87 -0.81 -0.62 11.83
N ASP A 88 0.28 0.15 11.72
CA ASP A 88 0.75 1.07 12.76
C ASP A 88 -0.13 2.30 12.86
N SER A 89 -0.75 2.69 11.75
CA SER A 89 -1.80 3.69 11.75
C SER A 89 -2.83 3.38 10.67
N PHE A 90 -4.07 3.74 10.95
CA PHE A 90 -5.16 3.69 10.00
C PHE A 90 -5.84 5.07 9.91
N HIS A 91 -5.99 5.57 8.69
CA HIS A 91 -6.55 6.88 8.42
C HIS A 91 -7.68 6.81 7.41
N ARG A 92 -8.74 7.58 7.66
CA ARG A 92 -9.89 7.72 6.77
C ARG A 92 -9.91 9.14 6.21
N LEU A 93 -9.94 9.26 4.89
CA LEU A 93 -9.95 10.56 4.20
C LEU A 93 -11.15 10.65 3.23
N PRO A 94 -11.70 11.86 2.98
CA PRO A 94 -12.80 12.06 2.04
C PRO A 94 -12.31 11.95 0.58
N LEU A 95 -12.00 10.73 0.13
CA LEU A 95 -11.61 10.46 -1.26
C LEU A 95 -12.88 10.26 -2.10
N ARG A 96 -13.10 11.13 -3.09
CA ARG A 96 -14.26 11.07 -3.99
C ARG A 96 -13.84 10.47 -5.33
N ARG A 97 -14.80 9.85 -6.04
CA ARG A 97 -14.58 9.23 -7.36
C ARG A 97 -14.36 10.26 -8.47
N ALA A 98 -15.02 11.41 -8.37
CA ALA A 98 -14.89 12.47 -9.36
C ALA A 98 -13.72 13.38 -9.00
N VAL A 99 -12.84 13.64 -9.98
CA VAL A 99 -11.75 14.60 -9.83
C VAL A 99 -12.29 16.01 -9.99
N GLY A 100 -12.04 16.90 -9.02
CA GLY A 100 -12.50 18.29 -9.09
C GLY A 100 -11.93 19.19 -8.01
N LEU A 101 -12.37 20.46 -7.97
CA LEU A 101 -11.88 21.45 -7.00
C LEU A 101 -12.11 21.02 -5.53
N HIS A 102 -13.10 20.17 -5.28
CA HIS A 102 -13.34 19.59 -3.95
C HIS A 102 -12.19 18.71 -3.46
N ASP A 103 -11.37 18.15 -4.35
CA ASP A 103 -10.24 17.28 -3.98
C ASP A 103 -9.07 18.03 -3.39
N LEU A 104 -9.00 19.35 -3.57
CA LEU A 104 -7.96 20.16 -2.95
C LEU A 104 -7.91 19.93 -1.44
N ARG A 105 -9.06 19.70 -0.79
CA ARG A 105 -9.11 19.36 0.64
C ARG A 105 -8.51 17.99 0.93
N GLY A 106 -8.86 16.98 0.13
CA GLY A 106 -8.31 15.63 0.25
C GLY A 106 -6.80 15.59 0.01
N VAL A 107 -6.33 16.28 -1.03
CA VAL A 107 -4.91 16.43 -1.37
C VAL A 107 -4.15 17.15 -0.25
N LEU A 108 -4.69 18.23 0.31
CA LEU A 108 -4.06 18.92 1.45
C LEU A 108 -4.03 18.06 2.70
N ALA A 109 -5.10 17.31 2.99
CA ALA A 109 -5.16 16.40 4.12
C ALA A 109 -4.13 15.27 3.98
N LEU A 110 -4.07 14.62 2.81
CA LEU A 110 -3.09 13.60 2.48
C LEU A 110 -1.67 14.15 2.57
N ARG A 111 -1.40 15.33 1.99
CA ARG A 111 -0.08 15.98 2.05
C ARG A 111 0.33 16.36 3.47
N ARG A 112 -0.62 16.69 4.35
CA ARG A 112 -0.34 16.93 5.78
C ARG A 112 -0.04 15.63 6.51
N LEU A 113 -0.77 14.56 6.21
CA LEU A 113 -0.55 13.24 6.78
C LEU A 113 0.82 12.69 6.39
N LEU A 114 1.15 12.69 5.09
CA LEU A 114 2.45 12.21 4.58
C LEU A 114 3.65 13.00 5.11
N ARG A 115 3.46 14.23 5.59
CA ARG A 115 4.53 15.01 6.24
C ARG A 115 4.72 14.66 7.72
N ARG A 116 3.78 13.94 8.31
CA ARG A 116 3.79 13.52 9.73
C ARG A 116 4.20 12.07 9.90
N LEU A 117 3.92 11.23 8.91
CA LEU A 117 4.48 9.89 8.76
C LEU A 117 5.98 9.98 8.47
#